data_AF-A0AAC9NU46-F1
#
_entry.id   AF-A0AAC9NU46-F1
#
_cell.length_a   1.000
_cell.length_b   1.000
_cell.length_c   1.000
_cell.angle_alpha   90.00
_cell.angle_beta   90.00
_cell.angle_gamma   90.00
#
_symmetry.space_group_name_H-M   'P 1'
#
loop_
_entity.id
_entity.type
_entity.pdbx_description
1 polymer ?
#
loop_
_entity_poly.entity_id
_entity_poly.type
_entity_poly.pdbx_seq_one_letter_code
_entity_poly.pdbx_strand_id
1 'polypeptide(L)'
;MPVAQPKTETNALIKDVVCSLAKGCFSLPHKEGVHNIYVVPLSGGLDSFATAYSLLAYYPDVDYLYVHADTGVEAKGTAEALDKFEAITKRTIKKLIPNKDMLTQIEDNGNFLPSQRQRSCTSSMKTYPFNRFYSELKSQHDGNIMIWNMVGIRADEPYRSGIEWTEDNVASVFPLASLGLVKQDINTIVDKIQLIPSYYNSYSRSGCEICIFSRRQEVLAAWENNPSVVERCANMEEVPSNVLKLYNAMPNSISHETGIARNYLTFYRPSWLSGSAKTGYEGKRGRLSNPNCKGTSDMFGDAKRLYVAVEYEYYDGLYSPSGPMVYFENIINYSTTLGGLKTSLKFFWLHRLHTKEMHGMADEEMLGRYRKIAIIEMEVDNFDDEIPPAPQDIYTWQNDRKPLFAIRKTKAVIEHILLKEGLQQQSLSGDSQAQASAREALSNVTQDYGRILNASAYQPLKQVDLEDDFDIEDAPTVCISCSK
;
A
#
# COMPACT_ATOMS: atom_id res chain seq x y z
N MET A 1 22.91 1.89 -14.17
CA MET A 1 22.29 1.75 -15.51
C MET A 1 22.39 0.28 -15.90
N PRO A 2 21.28 -0.46 -16.02
CA PRO A 2 21.35 -1.81 -16.54
C PRO A 2 21.67 -1.74 -18.03
N VAL A 3 22.69 -2.49 -18.46
CA VAL A 3 23.06 -2.64 -19.88
C VAL A 3 21.90 -3.33 -20.58
N ALA A 4 21.37 -2.72 -21.65
CA ALA A 4 20.27 -3.30 -22.41
C ALA A 4 20.70 -4.63 -23.03
N GLN A 5 20.07 -5.73 -22.61
CA GLN A 5 20.31 -7.06 -23.19
C GLN A 5 19.75 -7.14 -24.63
N PRO A 6 20.41 -7.89 -25.53
CA PRO A 6 19.90 -8.13 -26.88
C PRO A 6 18.56 -8.86 -26.86
N LYS A 7 17.65 -8.52 -27.80
CA LYS A 7 16.25 -9.03 -27.88
C LYS A 7 16.14 -10.56 -27.74
N THR A 8 17.09 -11.31 -28.29
CA THR A 8 17.14 -12.78 -28.25
C THR A 8 17.41 -13.34 -26.85
N GLU A 9 18.27 -12.70 -26.06
CA GLU A 9 18.54 -13.12 -24.67
C GLU A 9 17.35 -12.80 -23.76
N THR A 10 16.71 -11.65 -23.95
CA THR A 10 15.52 -11.27 -23.18
C THR A 10 14.36 -12.24 -23.40
N ASN A 11 14.09 -12.61 -24.65
CA ASN A 11 13.02 -13.58 -24.95
C ASN A 11 13.33 -14.97 -24.38
N ALA A 12 14.60 -15.38 -24.35
CA ALA A 12 15.02 -16.63 -23.72
C ALA A 12 14.79 -16.60 -22.21
N LEU A 13 15.16 -15.51 -21.53
CA LEU A 13 14.91 -15.32 -20.10
C LEU A 13 13.42 -15.36 -19.75
N ILE A 14 12.60 -14.58 -20.49
CA ILE A 14 11.14 -14.55 -20.28
C ILE A 14 10.55 -15.96 -20.41
N LYS A 15 10.97 -16.69 -21.46
CA LYS A 15 10.50 -18.05 -21.70
C LYS A 15 10.92 -19.01 -20.58
N ASP A 16 12.19 -18.99 -20.18
CA ASP A 16 12.72 -19.87 -19.12
C ASP A 16 12.00 -19.65 -17.78
N VAL A 17 11.84 -18.39 -17.38
CA VAL A 17 11.18 -18.03 -16.12
C VAL A 17 9.70 -18.41 -16.13
N VAL A 18 8.95 -18.09 -17.19
CA VAL A 18 7.51 -18.39 -17.22
C VAL A 18 7.25 -19.90 -17.36
N CYS A 19 7.92 -20.56 -18.32
CA CYS A 19 7.68 -21.99 -18.58
C CYS A 19 8.07 -22.88 -17.41
N SER A 20 9.02 -22.47 -16.56
CA SER A 20 9.40 -23.24 -15.37
C SER A 20 8.35 -23.18 -14.24
N LEU A 21 7.47 -22.17 -14.24
CA LEU A 21 6.44 -21.95 -13.22
C LEU A 21 5.04 -22.36 -13.66
N ALA A 22 4.78 -22.41 -14.98
CA ALA A 22 3.48 -22.77 -15.52
C ALA A 22 3.11 -24.23 -15.19
N LYS A 23 1.90 -24.41 -14.66
CA LYS A 23 1.32 -25.71 -14.26
C LYS A 23 0.21 -26.19 -15.18
N GLY A 24 -0.30 -25.29 -16.03
CA GLY A 24 -1.37 -25.54 -16.98
C GLY A 24 -0.95 -25.27 -18.43
N CYS A 25 -1.95 -25.29 -19.31
CA CYS A 25 -1.79 -25.02 -20.73
C CYS A 25 -2.68 -23.85 -21.14
N PHE A 26 -2.15 -22.96 -21.97
CA PHE A 26 -2.90 -21.86 -22.54
C PHE A 26 -2.85 -21.94 -24.07
N SER A 27 -4.00 -21.91 -24.71
CA SER A 27 -4.14 -21.81 -26.16
C SER A 27 -4.63 -20.41 -26.53
N LEU A 28 -3.91 -19.73 -27.42
CA LEU A 28 -4.34 -18.43 -27.92
C LEU A 28 -5.70 -18.55 -28.62
N PRO A 29 -6.74 -17.83 -28.18
CA PRO A 29 -8.06 -17.91 -28.79
C PRO A 29 -8.05 -17.30 -30.18
N HIS A 30 -8.83 -17.87 -31.10
CA HIS A 30 -8.90 -17.43 -32.48
C HIS A 30 -10.32 -17.61 -33.03
N LYS A 31 -10.81 -16.63 -33.78
CA LYS A 31 -12.09 -16.71 -34.50
C LYS A 31 -11.83 -16.64 -36.00
N GLU A 32 -12.27 -17.66 -36.73
CA GLU A 32 -12.12 -17.72 -38.18
C GLU A 32 -12.98 -16.66 -38.89
N GLY A 33 -12.54 -16.19 -40.06
CA GLY A 33 -13.29 -15.25 -40.90
C GLY A 33 -13.30 -13.79 -40.43
N VAL A 34 -12.66 -13.49 -39.29
CA VAL A 34 -12.56 -12.14 -38.73
C VAL A 34 -11.10 -11.79 -38.40
N HIS A 35 -10.78 -10.49 -38.35
CA HIS A 35 -9.46 -10.06 -37.92
C HIS A 35 -9.35 -10.13 -36.39
N ASN A 36 -8.40 -10.92 -35.87
CA ASN A 36 -8.23 -11.15 -34.43
C ASN A 36 -7.23 -10.14 -33.86
N ILE A 37 -7.67 -9.32 -32.90
CA ILE A 37 -6.85 -8.32 -32.21
C ILE A 37 -6.69 -8.75 -30.76
N TYR A 38 -5.45 -8.89 -30.31
CA TYR A 38 -5.14 -9.24 -28.93
C TYR A 38 -4.74 -7.98 -28.17
N VAL A 39 -5.57 -7.59 -27.19
CA VAL A 39 -5.34 -6.41 -26.37
C VAL A 39 -4.88 -6.86 -24.99
N VAL A 40 -3.77 -6.28 -24.52
CA VAL A 40 -3.20 -6.56 -23.20
C VAL A 40 -3.22 -5.27 -22.38
N PRO A 41 -4.24 -5.05 -21.52
CA PRO A 41 -4.28 -3.91 -20.64
C PRO A 41 -3.19 -3.99 -19.58
N LEU A 42 -2.31 -2.98 -19.54
CA LEU A 42 -1.27 -2.83 -18.54
C LEU A 42 -1.72 -1.79 -17.50
N SER A 43 -2.06 -2.27 -16.30
CA SER A 43 -2.47 -1.41 -15.19
C SER A 43 -1.31 -0.80 -14.42
N GLY A 44 -0.09 -1.28 -14.66
CA GLY A 44 1.08 -1.01 -13.82
C GLY A 44 1.24 -2.01 -12.67
N GLY A 45 0.24 -2.86 -12.40
CA GLY A 45 0.30 -3.93 -11.40
C GLY A 45 1.02 -5.20 -11.87
N LEU A 46 1.48 -6.00 -10.91
CA LEU A 46 2.25 -7.23 -11.14
C LEU A 46 1.51 -8.22 -12.05
N ASP A 47 0.23 -8.45 -11.78
CA ASP A 47 -0.61 -9.40 -12.50
C ASP A 47 -0.72 -9.03 -14.00
N SER A 48 -0.83 -7.73 -14.32
CA SER A 48 -0.86 -7.27 -15.72
C SER A 48 0.47 -7.44 -16.45
N PHE A 49 1.60 -7.23 -15.76
CA PHE A 49 2.92 -7.47 -16.34
C PHE A 49 3.21 -8.95 -16.54
N ALA A 50 2.87 -9.80 -15.55
CA ALA A 50 3.04 -11.24 -15.69
C ALA A 50 2.17 -11.81 -16.81
N THR A 51 0.98 -11.26 -17.04
CA THR A 51 0.14 -11.63 -18.21
C THR A 51 0.87 -11.34 -19.51
N ALA A 52 1.43 -10.13 -19.66
CA ALA A 52 2.20 -9.75 -20.84
C ALA A 52 3.43 -10.64 -21.06
N TYR A 53 4.22 -10.90 -20.01
CA TYR A 53 5.38 -11.78 -20.10
C TYR A 53 5.00 -13.23 -20.42
N SER A 54 3.89 -13.71 -19.85
CA SER A 54 3.40 -15.06 -20.14
C SER A 54 2.99 -15.20 -21.61
N LEU A 55 2.29 -14.20 -22.16
CA LEU A 55 1.93 -14.19 -23.57
C LEU A 55 3.17 -14.15 -24.49
N LEU A 56 4.19 -13.36 -24.13
CA LEU A 56 5.45 -13.32 -24.87
C LEU A 56 6.26 -14.62 -24.77
N ALA A 57 6.19 -15.34 -23.65
CA ALA A 57 6.87 -16.62 -23.47
C ALA A 57 6.33 -17.73 -24.39
N TYR A 58 5.00 -17.80 -24.52
CA TYR A 58 4.31 -18.84 -25.31
C TYR A 58 4.14 -18.46 -26.78
N TYR A 59 3.89 -17.19 -27.06
CA TYR A 59 3.52 -16.68 -28.37
C TYR A 59 4.29 -15.37 -28.70
N PRO A 60 5.63 -15.42 -28.80
CA PRO A 60 6.49 -14.22 -28.95
C PRO A 60 6.24 -13.45 -30.25
N ASP A 61 5.78 -14.14 -31.31
CA ASP A 61 5.60 -13.58 -32.65
C ASP A 61 4.22 -12.93 -32.85
N VAL A 62 3.30 -13.08 -31.89
CA VAL A 62 1.97 -12.47 -31.95
C VAL A 62 2.09 -10.97 -31.72
N ASP A 63 1.35 -10.21 -32.52
CA ASP A 63 1.25 -8.77 -32.37
C ASP A 63 0.19 -8.41 -31.32
N TYR A 64 0.66 -8.07 -30.12
CA TYR A 64 -0.17 -7.67 -29.00
C TYR A 64 -0.26 -6.14 -28.92
N LEU A 65 -1.46 -5.62 -28.78
CA LEU A 65 -1.70 -4.22 -28.46
C LEU A 65 -1.65 -4.03 -26.93
N TYR A 66 -0.52 -3.54 -26.43
CA TYR A 66 -0.38 -3.15 -25.04
C TYR A 66 -1.02 -1.78 -24.81
N VAL A 67 -1.91 -1.68 -23.83
CA VAL A 67 -2.70 -0.47 -23.60
C VAL A 67 -2.68 -0.10 -22.13
N HIS A 68 -2.30 1.13 -21.80
CA HIS A 68 -2.33 1.66 -20.44
C HIS A 68 -3.33 2.82 -20.37
N ALA A 69 -4.31 2.75 -19.47
CA ALA A 69 -5.19 3.87 -19.19
C ALA A 69 -4.58 4.75 -18.09
N ASP A 70 -4.06 5.90 -18.49
CA ASP A 70 -3.37 6.83 -17.60
C ASP A 70 -4.39 7.68 -16.84
N THR A 71 -4.43 7.54 -15.52
CA THR A 71 -5.34 8.33 -14.68
C THR A 71 -4.83 9.74 -14.37
N GLY A 72 -3.57 10.04 -14.67
CA GLY A 72 -2.87 11.27 -14.30
C GLY A 72 -2.51 11.38 -12.82
N VAL A 73 -2.84 10.36 -12.01
CA VAL A 73 -2.66 10.33 -10.55
C VAL A 73 -2.05 9.01 -10.07
N GLU A 74 -1.32 8.36 -10.96
CA GLU A 74 -0.60 7.12 -10.66
C GLU A 74 0.49 7.37 -9.60
N ALA A 75 0.68 6.40 -8.73
CA ALA A 75 1.72 6.37 -7.72
C ALA A 75 3.10 6.43 -8.36
N LYS A 76 4.02 7.10 -7.68
CA LYS A 76 5.40 7.20 -8.11
C LYS A 76 6.03 5.81 -8.27
N GLY A 77 6.48 5.50 -9.48
CA GLY A 77 7.06 4.20 -9.86
C GLY A 77 6.23 3.45 -10.90
N THR A 78 4.96 3.80 -11.12
CA THR A 78 4.12 3.19 -12.17
C THR A 78 4.66 3.48 -13.56
N ALA A 79 4.97 4.75 -13.87
CA ALA A 79 5.55 5.13 -15.15
C ALA A 79 6.91 4.45 -15.39
N GLU A 80 7.77 4.40 -14.37
CA GLU A 80 9.08 3.73 -14.45
C GLU A 80 8.94 2.23 -14.76
N ALA A 81 7.92 1.56 -14.20
CA ALA A 81 7.65 0.16 -14.49
C ALA A 81 7.17 -0.06 -15.94
N LEU A 82 6.33 0.83 -16.46
CA LEU A 82 5.88 0.78 -17.85
C LEU A 82 7.06 1.03 -18.82
N ASP A 83 7.89 2.02 -18.54
CA ASP A 83 9.07 2.34 -19.35
C ASP A 83 10.10 1.18 -19.32
N LYS A 84 10.27 0.51 -18.17
CA LYS A 84 11.05 -0.72 -18.06
C LYS A 84 10.49 -1.85 -18.93
N PHE A 85 9.17 -2.05 -18.90
CA PHE A 85 8.53 -3.06 -19.76
C PHE A 85 8.81 -2.80 -21.24
N GLU A 86 8.67 -1.55 -21.71
CA GLU A 86 9.01 -1.19 -23.10
C GLU A 86 10.49 -1.39 -23.40
N ALA A 87 11.38 -1.02 -22.45
CA ALA A 87 12.82 -1.17 -22.60
C ALA A 87 13.26 -2.64 -22.71
N ILE A 88 12.61 -3.54 -21.95
CA ILE A 88 12.89 -4.98 -21.93
C ILE A 88 12.33 -5.65 -23.18
N THR A 89 11.03 -5.49 -23.42
CA THR A 89 10.30 -6.23 -24.47
C THR A 89 10.46 -5.61 -25.85
N LYS A 90 10.87 -4.33 -25.93
CA LYS A 90 10.86 -3.51 -27.15
C LYS A 90 9.48 -3.43 -27.81
N ARG A 91 8.42 -3.63 -27.03
CA ARG A 91 7.02 -3.46 -27.43
C ARG A 91 6.53 -2.10 -26.92
N THR A 92 5.76 -1.38 -27.74
CA THR A 92 5.24 -0.07 -27.37
C THR A 92 3.91 -0.19 -26.64
N ILE A 93 3.72 0.63 -25.61
CA ILE A 93 2.49 0.76 -24.85
C ILE A 93 1.70 1.96 -25.38
N LYS A 94 0.48 1.71 -25.85
CA LYS A 94 -0.47 2.78 -26.20
C LYS A 94 -1.07 3.35 -24.92
N LYS A 95 -0.67 4.58 -24.56
CA LYS A 95 -1.24 5.31 -23.43
C LYS A 95 -2.58 5.95 -23.84
N LEU A 96 -3.67 5.57 -23.19
CA LEU A 96 -4.97 6.21 -23.30
C LEU A 96 -5.03 7.34 -22.28
N ILE A 97 -4.70 8.55 -22.73
CA ILE A 97 -4.64 9.73 -21.88
C ILE A 97 -5.98 10.48 -22.02
N PRO A 98 -6.75 10.64 -20.93
CA PRO A 98 -7.95 11.47 -20.95
C PRO A 98 -7.59 12.95 -21.04
N ASN A 99 -8.52 13.77 -21.53
CA ASN A 99 -8.32 15.23 -21.68
C ASN A 99 -8.01 15.94 -20.34
N LYS A 100 -8.45 15.37 -19.22
CA LYS A 100 -8.28 15.87 -17.86
C LYS A 100 -7.92 14.71 -16.94
N ASP A 101 -7.00 14.93 -16.01
CA ASP A 101 -6.66 13.94 -14.99
C ASP A 101 -7.85 13.67 -14.05
N MET A 102 -7.75 12.58 -13.28
CA MET A 102 -8.82 12.13 -12.40
C MET A 102 -9.26 13.21 -11.39
N LEU A 103 -8.31 13.92 -10.79
CA LEU A 103 -8.61 14.92 -9.76
C LEU A 103 -9.27 16.15 -10.38
N THR A 104 -8.79 16.61 -11.54
CA THR A 104 -9.43 17.73 -12.26
C THR A 104 -10.88 17.39 -12.64
N GLN A 105 -11.16 16.15 -13.06
CA GLN A 105 -12.54 15.72 -13.33
C GLN A 105 -13.42 15.70 -12.08
N ILE A 106 -12.87 15.39 -10.91
CA ILE A 106 -13.61 15.42 -9.64
C ILE A 106 -13.92 16.87 -9.26
N GLU A 107 -12.93 17.77 -9.39
CA GLU A 107 -13.10 19.22 -9.15
C GLU A 107 -14.18 19.83 -10.05
N ASP A 108 -14.13 19.53 -11.36
CA ASP A 108 -15.12 20.01 -12.33
C ASP A 108 -16.55 19.53 -12.00
N ASN A 109 -16.68 18.37 -11.35
CA ASN A 109 -17.94 17.78 -10.94
C ASN A 109 -18.35 18.20 -9.51
N GLY A 110 -17.82 19.32 -9.01
CA GLY A 110 -18.17 19.89 -7.71
C GLY A 110 -17.68 19.05 -6.53
N ASN A 111 -16.47 18.49 -6.65
CA ASN A 111 -15.82 17.68 -5.61
C ASN A 111 -16.60 16.42 -5.19
N PHE A 112 -17.44 15.88 -6.07
CA PHE A 112 -18.17 14.64 -5.79
C PHE A 112 -17.22 13.43 -5.80
N LEU A 113 -16.77 13.03 -4.61
CA LEU A 113 -15.83 11.93 -4.44
C LEU A 113 -16.41 10.58 -4.88
N PRO A 114 -15.62 9.71 -5.53
CA PRO A 114 -16.05 8.36 -5.84
C PRO A 114 -16.35 7.57 -4.55
N SER A 115 -17.20 6.55 -4.64
CA SER A 115 -17.49 5.63 -3.55
C SER A 115 -17.40 4.17 -4.01
N GLN A 116 -17.40 3.23 -3.07
CA GLN A 116 -17.32 1.80 -3.43
C GLN A 116 -18.47 1.34 -4.33
N ARG A 117 -19.64 1.97 -4.16
CA ARG A 117 -20.85 1.75 -4.96
C ARG A 117 -20.80 2.54 -6.27
N GLN A 118 -20.41 3.81 -6.19
CA GLN A 118 -20.33 4.72 -7.33
C GLN A 118 -18.87 4.97 -7.70
N ARG A 119 -18.31 4.02 -8.46
CA ARG A 119 -16.91 4.03 -8.90
C ARG A 119 -16.71 4.94 -10.13
N SER A 120 -17.10 6.20 -10.02
CA SER A 120 -17.06 7.18 -11.12
C SER A 120 -15.67 7.29 -11.75
N CYS A 121 -14.62 7.22 -10.94
CA CYS A 121 -13.23 7.18 -11.39
C CYS A 121 -12.93 6.01 -12.34
N THR A 122 -13.55 4.83 -12.14
CA THR A 122 -13.38 3.69 -13.03
C THR A 122 -14.09 3.92 -14.36
N SER A 123 -15.33 4.43 -14.30
CA SER A 123 -16.12 4.71 -15.50
C SER A 123 -15.44 5.75 -16.40
N SER A 124 -14.99 6.87 -15.83
CA SER A 124 -14.42 7.98 -16.59
C SER A 124 -12.98 7.74 -17.03
N MET A 125 -12.15 7.13 -16.18
CA MET A 125 -10.72 6.98 -16.43
C MET A 125 -10.34 5.66 -17.08
N LYS A 126 -11.19 4.63 -17.02
CA LYS A 126 -10.89 3.31 -17.58
C LYS A 126 -11.94 2.88 -18.59
N THR A 127 -13.19 2.69 -18.16
CA THR A 127 -14.23 2.13 -19.03
C THR A 127 -14.47 2.95 -20.29
N TYR A 128 -14.68 4.27 -20.16
CA TYR A 128 -14.94 5.13 -21.31
C TYR A 128 -13.74 5.27 -22.28
N PRO A 129 -12.49 5.45 -21.80
CA PRO A 129 -11.31 5.39 -22.67
C PRO A 129 -11.15 4.06 -23.41
N PHE A 130 -11.32 2.92 -22.74
CA PHE A 130 -11.25 1.61 -23.40
C PHE A 130 -12.37 1.40 -24.42
N ASN A 131 -13.61 1.82 -24.10
CA ASN A 131 -14.72 1.71 -25.04
C ASN A 131 -14.51 2.57 -26.30
N ARG A 132 -13.94 3.79 -26.14
CA ARG A 132 -13.55 4.63 -27.28
C ARG A 132 -12.47 3.95 -28.11
N PHE A 133 -11.42 3.45 -27.47
CA PHE A 133 -10.35 2.73 -28.14
C PHE A 133 -10.86 1.49 -28.92
N TYR A 134 -11.73 0.67 -28.33
CA TYR A 134 -12.32 -0.47 -29.03
C TYR A 134 -13.23 -0.04 -30.17
N SER A 135 -13.97 1.05 -30.03
CA SER A 135 -14.81 1.59 -31.11
C SER A 135 -13.97 2.09 -32.28
N GLU A 136 -12.83 2.74 -32.02
CA GLU A 136 -11.87 3.16 -33.04
C GLU A 136 -11.29 1.94 -33.79
N LEU A 137 -10.87 0.90 -33.05
CA LEU A 137 -10.40 -0.36 -33.66
C LEU A 137 -11.49 -0.99 -34.55
N LYS A 138 -12.74 -1.04 -34.08
CA LYS A 138 -13.87 -1.56 -34.88
C LYS A 138 -14.03 -0.75 -36.18
N SER A 139 -13.95 0.58 -36.10
CA SER A 139 -14.08 1.45 -37.28
C SER A 139 -12.92 1.31 -38.26
N GLN A 140 -11.71 0.99 -37.81
CA GLN A 140 -10.53 0.81 -38.68
C GLN A 140 -10.58 -0.47 -39.52
N HIS A 141 -11.43 -1.42 -39.15
CA HIS A 141 -11.50 -2.76 -39.74
C HIS A 141 -12.94 -3.12 -40.19
N ASP A 142 -13.75 -2.11 -40.52
CA ASP A 142 -15.13 -2.25 -41.01
C ASP A 142 -16.03 -3.15 -40.15
N GLY A 143 -15.77 -3.20 -38.83
CA GLY A 143 -16.48 -4.05 -37.89
C GLY A 143 -16.18 -5.55 -37.97
N ASN A 144 -15.36 -6.01 -38.92
CA ASN A 144 -15.01 -7.43 -39.10
C ASN A 144 -13.84 -7.87 -38.20
N ILE A 145 -13.96 -7.65 -36.89
CA ILE A 145 -12.91 -7.95 -35.90
C ILE A 145 -13.42 -8.75 -34.71
N MET A 146 -12.48 -9.44 -34.05
CA MET A 146 -12.65 -10.01 -32.73
C MET A 146 -11.56 -9.46 -31.81
N ILE A 147 -11.96 -8.82 -30.72
CA ILE A 147 -11.04 -8.28 -29.71
C ILE A 147 -10.95 -9.27 -28.55
N TRP A 148 -9.77 -9.82 -28.33
CA TRP A 148 -9.45 -10.67 -27.19
C TRP A 148 -8.76 -9.83 -26.12
N ASN A 149 -9.49 -9.50 -25.06
CA ASN A 149 -8.98 -8.72 -23.93
C ASN A 149 -8.30 -9.65 -22.91
N MET A 150 -6.97 -9.60 -22.85
CA MET A 150 -6.15 -10.45 -21.99
C MET A 150 -6.05 -9.86 -20.58
N VAL A 151 -6.80 -10.42 -19.64
CA VAL A 151 -6.92 -9.91 -18.26
C VAL A 151 -6.14 -10.81 -17.31
N GLY A 152 -5.41 -10.20 -16.35
CA GLY A 152 -4.54 -10.93 -15.42
C GLY A 152 -5.21 -11.61 -14.23
N ILE A 153 -6.35 -12.27 -14.41
CA ILE A 153 -6.95 -13.05 -13.31
C ILE A 153 -6.08 -14.28 -13.03
N ARG A 154 -5.68 -14.45 -11.77
CA ARG A 154 -4.79 -15.53 -11.30
C ARG A 154 -5.56 -16.83 -11.06
N ALA A 155 -4.85 -17.95 -10.99
CA ALA A 155 -5.44 -19.26 -10.74
C ALA A 155 -5.98 -19.43 -9.31
N ASP A 156 -5.42 -18.70 -8.35
CA ASP A 156 -5.83 -18.67 -6.93
C ASP A 156 -6.97 -17.69 -6.64
N GLU A 157 -7.60 -17.10 -7.67
CA GLU A 157 -8.74 -16.20 -7.54
C GLU A 157 -9.99 -16.68 -8.30
N PRO A 158 -10.44 -17.94 -8.15
CA PRO A 158 -11.54 -18.50 -8.95
C PRO A 158 -12.89 -17.82 -8.71
N TYR A 159 -13.03 -17.07 -7.61
CA TYR A 159 -14.22 -16.29 -7.26
C TYR A 159 -14.33 -14.97 -8.03
N ARG A 160 -13.26 -14.52 -8.71
CA ARG A 160 -13.26 -13.29 -9.49
C ARG A 160 -13.74 -13.56 -10.91
N SER A 161 -14.73 -12.80 -11.34
CA SER A 161 -15.19 -12.82 -12.73
C SER A 161 -14.61 -11.66 -13.53
N GLY A 162 -14.32 -11.91 -14.80
CA GLY A 162 -14.03 -10.84 -15.77
C GLY A 162 -15.26 -9.98 -16.06
N ILE A 163 -15.04 -8.90 -16.81
CA ILE A 163 -16.16 -8.15 -17.36
C ILE A 163 -16.91 -9.01 -18.37
N GLU A 164 -18.23 -9.08 -18.18
CA GLU A 164 -19.17 -9.58 -19.18
C GLU A 164 -19.40 -8.47 -20.21
N TRP A 165 -19.00 -8.75 -21.45
CA TRP A 165 -19.17 -7.82 -22.56
C TRP A 165 -20.57 -7.94 -23.13
N THR A 166 -21.21 -6.81 -23.42
CA THR A 166 -22.48 -6.77 -24.13
C THR A 166 -22.32 -7.00 -25.63
N GLU A 167 -21.12 -6.75 -26.17
CA GLU A 167 -20.80 -6.84 -27.58
C GLU A 167 -20.18 -8.19 -27.95
N ASP A 168 -20.73 -8.85 -28.98
CA ASP A 168 -20.29 -10.18 -29.44
C ASP A 168 -18.87 -10.23 -30.04
N ASN A 169 -18.24 -9.08 -30.22
CA ASN A 169 -16.90 -8.94 -30.81
C ASN A 169 -15.81 -8.57 -29.80
N VAL A 170 -16.10 -8.63 -28.49
CA VAL A 170 -15.11 -8.48 -27.42
C VAL A 170 -15.26 -9.64 -26.44
N ALA A 171 -14.16 -10.30 -26.09
CA ALA A 171 -14.16 -11.35 -25.09
C ALA A 171 -13.00 -11.20 -24.11
N SER A 172 -13.27 -11.45 -22.83
CA SER A 172 -12.26 -11.51 -21.77
C SER A 172 -11.58 -12.88 -21.77
N VAL A 173 -10.25 -12.89 -21.67
CA VAL A 173 -9.41 -14.10 -21.64
C VAL A 173 -8.49 -14.01 -20.43
N PHE A 174 -8.24 -15.14 -19.75
CA PHE A 174 -7.49 -15.17 -18.49
C PHE A 174 -6.26 -16.09 -18.57
N PRO A 175 -5.15 -15.63 -19.18
CA PRO A 175 -3.98 -16.49 -19.41
C PRO A 175 -3.36 -17.05 -18.13
N LEU A 176 -3.28 -16.24 -17.06
CA LEU A 176 -2.65 -16.66 -15.80
C LEU A 176 -3.42 -17.80 -15.12
N ALA A 177 -4.76 -17.69 -15.07
CA ALA A 177 -5.62 -18.76 -14.58
C ALA A 177 -5.45 -20.06 -15.38
N SER A 178 -5.45 -19.99 -16.73
CA SER A 178 -5.26 -21.17 -17.59
C SER A 178 -3.86 -21.81 -17.42
N LEU A 179 -2.84 -21.00 -17.15
CA LEU A 179 -1.48 -21.48 -16.87
C LEU A 179 -1.29 -21.99 -15.44
N GLY A 180 -2.29 -21.89 -14.58
CA GLY A 180 -2.21 -22.31 -13.18
C GLY A 180 -1.26 -21.45 -12.33
N LEU A 181 -1.05 -20.19 -12.72
CA LEU A 181 -0.14 -19.26 -12.04
C LEU A 181 -0.84 -18.57 -10.86
N VAL A 182 -0.24 -18.63 -9.68
CA VAL A 182 -0.74 -18.04 -8.42
C VAL A 182 0.10 -16.81 -8.01
N LYS A 183 -0.28 -16.08 -6.93
CA LYS A 183 0.41 -14.83 -6.54
C LYS A 183 1.94 -14.95 -6.49
N GLN A 184 2.42 -16.01 -5.87
CA GLN A 184 3.86 -16.24 -5.70
C GLN A 184 4.58 -16.43 -7.04
N ASP A 185 3.94 -17.12 -8.00
CA ASP A 185 4.48 -17.29 -9.34
C ASP A 185 4.55 -15.94 -10.07
N ILE A 186 3.50 -15.11 -9.95
CA ILE A 186 3.45 -13.76 -10.53
C ILE A 186 4.59 -12.88 -10.01
N ASN A 187 4.78 -12.85 -8.69
CA ASN A 187 5.83 -12.04 -8.06
C ASN A 187 7.21 -12.51 -8.54
N THR A 188 7.43 -13.82 -8.61
CA THR A 188 8.68 -14.41 -9.12
C THR A 188 8.94 -14.04 -10.59
N ILE A 189 7.91 -14.11 -11.45
CA ILE A 189 8.01 -13.75 -12.87
C ILE A 189 8.44 -12.29 -13.01
N VAL A 190 7.74 -11.38 -12.34
CA VAL A 190 7.99 -9.94 -12.48
C VAL A 190 9.32 -9.54 -11.85
N ASP A 191 9.65 -10.09 -10.69
CA ASP A 191 10.91 -9.81 -10.00
C ASP A 191 12.11 -10.20 -10.86
N LYS A 192 12.14 -11.43 -11.39
CA LYS A 192 13.25 -11.93 -12.22
C LYS A 192 13.40 -11.21 -13.55
N ILE A 193 12.32 -10.68 -14.12
CA ILE A 193 12.35 -10.07 -15.46
C ILE A 193 12.59 -8.56 -15.40
N GLN A 194 11.88 -7.82 -14.56
CA GLN A 194 11.93 -6.35 -14.53
C GLN A 194 12.07 -5.72 -13.15
N LEU A 195 12.11 -6.54 -12.10
CA LEU A 195 11.96 -6.17 -10.69
C LEU A 195 10.55 -5.66 -10.36
N ILE A 196 10.08 -5.99 -9.16
CA ILE A 196 8.80 -5.49 -8.65
C ILE A 196 8.83 -3.94 -8.61
N PRO A 197 7.76 -3.25 -9.06
CA PRO A 197 7.71 -1.79 -9.02
C PRO A 197 7.88 -1.22 -7.61
N SER A 198 8.65 -0.14 -7.48
CA SER A 198 9.02 0.48 -6.19
C SER A 198 7.82 0.87 -5.31
N TYR A 199 6.70 1.24 -5.93
CA TYR A 199 5.48 1.64 -5.21
C TYR A 199 4.88 0.50 -4.38
N TYR A 200 5.17 -0.77 -4.69
CA TYR A 200 4.74 -1.92 -3.87
C TYR A 200 5.33 -1.89 -2.45
N ASN A 201 6.34 -1.07 -2.17
CA ASN A 201 6.79 -0.86 -0.78
C ASN A 201 5.70 -0.25 0.12
N SER A 202 4.82 0.56 -0.48
CA SER A 202 3.81 1.38 0.22
C SER A 202 2.38 1.01 -0.15
N TYR A 203 2.15 0.54 -1.38
CA TYR A 203 0.83 0.29 -1.94
C TYR A 203 0.64 -1.18 -2.26
N SER A 204 -0.51 -1.73 -1.90
CA SER A 204 -0.82 -3.15 -2.00
C SER A 204 -1.89 -3.48 -3.04
N ARG A 205 -2.73 -2.50 -3.43
CA ARG A 205 -3.95 -2.77 -4.22
C ARG A 205 -4.27 -1.77 -5.32
N SER A 206 -3.72 -0.56 -5.28
CA SER A 206 -4.02 0.47 -6.28
C SER A 206 -2.74 1.08 -6.80
N GLY A 207 -2.64 1.17 -8.13
CA GLY A 207 -1.60 1.94 -8.80
C GLY A 207 -1.77 3.45 -8.64
N CYS A 208 -2.93 3.95 -8.20
CA CYS A 208 -3.17 5.38 -7.93
C CYS A 208 -2.64 5.80 -6.55
N GLU A 209 -2.19 7.05 -6.42
CA GLU A 209 -1.66 7.62 -5.17
C GLU A 209 -2.71 7.61 -4.03
N ILE A 210 -3.96 7.96 -4.34
CA ILE A 210 -5.10 7.87 -3.41
C ILE A 210 -6.26 7.14 -4.10
N CYS A 211 -6.82 6.15 -3.39
CA CYS A 211 -7.98 5.37 -3.80
C CYS A 211 -9.01 5.31 -2.68
N ILE A 212 -10.29 5.17 -3.04
CA ILE A 212 -11.39 4.88 -2.09
C ILE A 212 -11.23 3.54 -1.36
N PHE A 213 -10.39 2.66 -1.92
CA PHE A 213 -9.99 1.41 -1.30
C PHE A 213 -8.62 1.52 -0.62
N SER A 214 -7.98 2.68 -0.56
CA SER A 214 -6.69 2.80 0.13
C SER A 214 -6.84 2.45 1.60
N ARG A 215 -6.00 1.53 2.09
CA ARG A 215 -5.89 1.25 3.52
C ARG A 215 -5.24 2.45 4.20
N ARG A 216 -5.46 2.60 5.51
CA ARG A 216 -4.89 3.72 6.28
C ARG A 216 -3.37 3.82 6.11
N GLN A 217 -2.66 2.70 6.13
CA GLN A 217 -1.21 2.65 5.89
C GLN A 217 -0.78 3.23 4.53
N GLU A 218 -1.58 3.00 3.48
CA GLU A 218 -1.30 3.50 2.12
C GLU A 218 -1.52 5.02 2.09
N VAL A 219 -2.52 5.53 2.81
CA VAL A 219 -2.72 6.97 2.98
C VAL A 219 -1.58 7.62 3.78
N LEU A 220 -1.08 6.97 4.83
CA LEU A 220 0.07 7.47 5.59
C LEU A 220 1.31 7.55 4.69
N ALA A 221 1.55 6.51 3.88
CA ALA A 221 2.64 6.51 2.92
C ALA A 221 2.45 7.54 1.79
N ALA A 222 1.22 7.77 1.33
CA ALA A 222 0.91 8.80 0.32
C ALA A 222 1.28 10.21 0.80
N TRP A 223 0.99 10.52 2.07
CA TRP A 223 1.41 11.79 2.69
C TRP A 223 2.93 11.97 2.73
N GLU A 224 3.70 10.88 2.83
CA GLU A 224 5.16 10.91 2.82
C GLU A 224 5.75 10.99 1.40
N ASN A 225 5.17 10.23 0.47
CA ASN A 225 5.68 10.09 -0.89
C ASN A 225 5.30 11.26 -1.79
N ASN A 226 4.06 11.75 -1.68
CA ASN A 226 3.49 12.75 -2.58
C ASN A 226 2.48 13.68 -1.88
N PRO A 227 2.93 14.48 -0.89
CA PRO A 227 2.04 15.30 -0.05
C PRO A 227 1.16 16.28 -0.85
N SER A 228 1.64 16.79 -1.99
CA SER A 228 0.89 17.77 -2.80
C SER A 228 -0.36 17.16 -3.45
N VAL A 229 -0.26 15.92 -3.95
CA VAL A 229 -1.42 15.19 -4.50
C VAL A 229 -2.41 14.86 -3.40
N VAL A 230 -1.92 14.39 -2.24
CA VAL A 230 -2.81 14.07 -1.11
C VAL A 230 -3.48 15.32 -0.54
N GLU A 231 -2.79 16.45 -0.50
CA GLU A 231 -3.37 17.74 -0.12
C GLU A 231 -4.47 18.18 -1.09
N ARG A 232 -4.26 18.04 -2.41
CA ARG A 232 -5.30 18.30 -3.41
C ARG A 232 -6.52 17.40 -3.17
N CYS A 233 -6.33 16.10 -2.91
CA CYS A 233 -7.40 15.18 -2.55
C CYS A 233 -8.12 15.60 -1.24
N ALA A 234 -7.37 15.99 -0.22
CA ALA A 234 -7.91 16.38 1.09
C ALA A 234 -8.77 17.65 1.00
N ASN A 235 -8.40 18.59 0.13
CA ASN A 235 -9.18 19.80 -0.11
C ASN A 235 -10.55 19.51 -0.75
N MET A 236 -10.69 18.41 -1.50
CA MET A 236 -11.96 17.98 -2.09
C MET A 236 -12.94 17.38 -1.05
N GLU A 237 -12.50 17.11 0.18
CA GLU A 237 -13.40 16.63 1.25
C GLU A 237 -14.25 17.77 1.85
N GLU A 238 -13.99 19.02 1.45
CA GLU A 238 -14.74 20.22 1.81
C GLU A 238 -14.99 20.36 3.32
N VAL A 239 -13.97 20.04 4.12
CA VAL A 239 -14.03 20.14 5.58
C VAL A 239 -14.32 21.60 6.01
N PRO A 240 -15.31 21.84 6.89
CA PRO A 240 -15.63 23.17 7.41
C PRO A 240 -14.40 23.90 7.96
N SER A 241 -14.29 25.20 7.66
CA SER A 241 -13.07 25.97 7.94
C SER A 241 -12.66 26.01 9.42
N ASN A 242 -13.62 25.91 10.36
CA ASN A 242 -13.34 25.83 11.79
C ASN A 242 -12.62 24.53 12.17
N VAL A 243 -13.03 23.40 11.59
CA VAL A 243 -12.42 22.08 11.81
C VAL A 243 -11.09 21.99 11.06
N LEU A 244 -11.05 22.50 9.82
CA LEU A 244 -9.84 22.50 9.01
C LEU A 244 -8.68 23.27 9.67
N LYS A 245 -8.98 24.37 10.37
CA LYS A 245 -7.98 25.09 11.18
C LYS A 245 -7.36 24.20 12.26
N LEU A 246 -8.17 23.36 12.93
CA LEU A 246 -7.69 22.44 13.95
C LEU A 246 -6.84 21.32 13.35
N TYR A 247 -7.24 20.76 12.20
CA TYR A 247 -6.43 19.74 11.50
C TYR A 247 -5.11 20.29 10.94
N ASN A 248 -5.08 21.56 10.55
CA ASN A 248 -3.86 22.22 10.06
C ASN A 248 -2.97 22.79 11.17
N ALA A 249 -3.48 22.90 12.40
CA ALA A 249 -2.67 23.18 13.59
C ALA A 249 -1.85 21.93 13.94
N MET A 250 -0.74 21.73 13.22
CA MET A 250 0.17 20.60 13.38
C MET A 250 0.98 20.74 14.68
N PRO A 251 1.30 19.62 15.36
CA PRO A 251 2.23 19.64 16.48
C PRO A 251 3.61 20.11 16.02
N ASN A 252 4.32 20.85 16.89
CA ASN A 252 5.75 21.07 16.69
C ASN A 252 6.45 19.71 16.69
N SER A 253 7.36 19.46 15.76
CA SER A 253 8.09 18.19 15.77
C SER A 253 9.09 18.17 16.93
N ILE A 254 9.35 17.00 17.52
CA ILE A 254 10.41 16.83 18.53
C ILE A 254 11.76 17.29 17.98
N SER A 255 12.01 17.11 16.69
CA SER A 255 13.23 17.60 16.03
C SER A 255 13.35 19.12 16.09
N HIS A 256 12.26 19.84 15.85
CA HIS A 256 12.21 21.29 15.97
C HIS A 256 12.33 21.76 17.42
N GLU A 257 11.64 21.11 18.36
CA GLU A 257 11.66 21.48 19.78
C GLU A 257 13.05 21.25 20.41
N THR A 258 13.72 20.15 20.06
CA THR A 258 15.01 19.76 20.66
C THR A 258 16.23 20.25 19.89
N GLY A 259 16.06 20.67 18.62
CA GLY A 259 17.17 20.98 17.71
C GLY A 259 17.91 19.74 17.18
N ILE A 260 17.49 18.54 17.54
CA ILE A 260 18.10 17.28 17.10
C ILE A 260 17.48 16.87 15.76
N ALA A 261 18.29 16.62 14.74
CA ALA A 261 17.77 16.18 13.44
C ALA A 261 17.02 14.83 13.54
N ARG A 262 15.92 14.70 12.80
CA ARG A 262 14.99 13.55 12.88
C ARG A 262 15.65 12.17 12.73
N ASN A 263 16.73 12.06 11.98
CA ASN A 263 17.49 10.83 11.76
C ASN A 263 18.35 10.39 12.96
N TYR A 264 18.55 11.27 13.95
CA TYR A 264 19.21 10.95 15.22
C TYR A 264 18.20 10.67 16.35
N LEU A 265 16.91 10.93 16.12
CA LEU A 265 15.85 10.58 17.03
C LEU A 265 15.34 9.17 16.72
N THR A 266 15.00 8.43 17.77
CA THR A 266 14.46 7.07 17.67
C THR A 266 13.06 7.03 18.22
N PHE A 267 12.17 6.24 17.62
CA PHE A 267 10.93 5.89 18.31
C PHE A 267 11.23 5.12 19.59
N TYR A 268 10.26 5.04 20.48
CA TYR A 268 10.26 4.07 21.56
C TYR A 268 10.50 2.67 21.00
N ARG A 269 11.46 1.93 21.56
CA ARG A 269 11.83 0.56 21.13
C ARG A 269 11.65 -0.41 22.27
N PRO A 270 10.70 -1.35 22.22
CA PRO A 270 10.54 -2.32 23.31
C PRO A 270 11.85 -3.07 23.63
N SER A 271 12.14 -3.34 24.90
CA SER A 271 13.40 -3.95 25.31
C SER A 271 13.63 -5.34 24.69
N TRP A 272 12.54 -6.05 24.38
CA TRP A 272 12.58 -7.35 23.69
C TRP A 272 13.00 -7.26 22.22
N LEU A 273 12.95 -6.06 21.62
CA LEU A 273 13.31 -5.84 20.22
C LEU A 273 14.80 -5.55 20.07
N SER A 274 15.29 -4.56 20.82
CA SER A 274 16.62 -3.97 20.60
C SER A 274 17.53 -4.04 21.82
N GLY A 275 17.13 -4.67 22.93
CA GLY A 275 17.91 -4.64 24.17
C GLY A 275 17.93 -3.26 24.86
N SER A 276 17.08 -2.33 24.40
CA SER A 276 16.91 -1.00 24.97
C SER A 276 16.42 -1.05 26.43
N ALA A 277 16.57 0.07 27.14
CA ALA A 277 16.20 0.15 28.55
C ALA A 277 14.74 -0.27 28.77
N LYS A 278 14.52 -1.23 29.67
CA LYS A 278 13.18 -1.76 29.98
C LYS A 278 12.33 -0.70 30.65
N THR A 279 11.16 -0.44 30.11
CA THR A 279 10.18 0.52 30.63
C THR A 279 9.08 -0.18 31.44
N GLY A 280 8.34 0.59 32.26
CA GLY A 280 7.32 0.07 33.17
C GLY A 280 6.06 -0.48 32.49
N TYR A 281 5.87 -0.19 31.20
CA TYR A 281 4.71 -0.58 30.40
C TYR A 281 5.01 -1.74 29.42
N GLU A 282 6.14 -2.44 29.61
CA GLU A 282 6.51 -3.64 28.85
C GLU A 282 6.08 -4.92 29.57
N GLY A 283 5.04 -5.60 29.07
CA GLY A 283 4.58 -6.85 29.66
C GLY A 283 3.54 -7.63 28.86
N LYS A 284 3.35 -8.92 29.18
CA LYS A 284 2.15 -9.66 28.75
C LYS A 284 0.96 -9.00 29.43
N ARG A 285 -0.11 -8.71 28.66
CA ARG A 285 -1.40 -8.24 29.16
C ARG A 285 -1.89 -9.17 30.28
N GLY A 286 -1.54 -8.83 31.52
CA GLY A 286 -2.03 -9.50 32.70
C GLY A 286 -3.50 -9.17 32.84
N ARG A 287 -4.32 -10.17 33.18
CA ARG A 287 -5.67 -9.97 33.72
C ARG A 287 -5.63 -8.74 34.62
N LEU A 288 -6.55 -7.80 34.39
CA LEU A 288 -6.83 -6.68 35.30
C LEU A 288 -6.57 -7.15 36.73
N SER A 289 -5.57 -6.57 37.39
CA SER A 289 -5.22 -6.91 38.77
C SER A 289 -6.36 -6.63 39.75
N ASN A 290 -7.45 -6.04 39.26
CA ASN A 290 -8.68 -5.87 40.00
C ASN A 290 -9.90 -5.90 39.05
N PRO A 291 -10.85 -6.85 39.19
CA PRO A 291 -12.14 -6.82 38.49
C PRO A 291 -12.95 -5.55 38.79
N ASN A 292 -12.65 -4.85 39.89
CA ASN A 292 -13.24 -3.55 40.24
C ASN A 292 -12.55 -2.37 39.54
N CYS A 293 -11.41 -2.58 38.87
CA CYS A 293 -10.82 -1.60 37.93
C CYS A 293 -11.37 -1.75 36.51
N LYS A 294 -12.59 -2.29 36.36
CA LYS A 294 -13.37 -2.19 35.12
C LYS A 294 -13.90 -0.77 34.86
N GLY A 295 -13.61 0.18 35.75
CA GLY A 295 -14.24 1.50 35.75
C GLY A 295 -13.41 2.59 36.45
N THR A 296 -12.10 2.64 36.26
CA THR A 296 -11.47 3.97 36.12
C THR A 296 -11.55 4.34 34.64
N SER A 297 -12.78 4.52 34.17
CA SER A 297 -13.02 5.64 33.27
C SER A 297 -12.49 6.84 34.03
N ASP A 298 -11.49 7.50 33.47
CA ASP A 298 -11.30 8.89 33.80
C ASP A 298 -12.60 9.58 33.39
N MET A 299 -13.58 9.68 34.31
CA MET A 299 -14.90 10.24 34.02
C MET A 299 -14.83 11.76 33.78
N PHE A 300 -13.61 12.31 33.78
CA PHE A 300 -13.30 13.72 33.62
C PHE A 300 -12.09 13.97 32.69
N GLY A 301 -11.56 12.95 32.00
CA GLY A 301 -10.42 13.10 31.10
C GLY A 301 -10.83 13.05 29.63
N ASP A 302 -10.50 14.08 28.86
CA ASP A 302 -10.64 14.14 27.40
C ASP A 302 -9.61 13.25 26.65
N ALA A 303 -8.98 12.32 27.37
CA ALA A 303 -7.92 11.45 26.88
C ALA A 303 -8.50 10.21 26.17
N LYS A 304 -7.95 9.89 25.00
CA LYS A 304 -8.42 8.79 24.15
C LYS A 304 -7.35 7.75 23.93
N ARG A 305 -7.76 6.48 23.99
CA ARG A 305 -6.85 5.35 23.72
C ARG A 305 -6.72 5.09 22.22
N LEU A 306 -5.48 4.95 21.78
CA LEU A 306 -5.12 4.52 20.44
C LEU A 306 -4.18 3.30 20.50
N TYR A 307 -4.36 2.41 19.53
CA TYR A 307 -3.46 1.31 19.25
C TYR A 307 -2.69 1.65 18.00
N VAL A 308 -1.37 1.67 18.08
CA VAL A 308 -0.46 2.01 16.98
C VAL A 308 0.43 0.81 16.70
N ALA A 309 0.63 0.52 15.42
CA ALA A 309 1.58 -0.48 14.98
C ALA A 309 2.84 0.19 14.40
N VAL A 310 4.00 -0.21 14.90
CA VAL A 310 5.30 0.26 14.42
C VAL A 310 6.12 -0.92 13.92
N GLU A 311 6.60 -0.82 12.69
CA GLU A 311 7.56 -1.75 12.07
C GLU A 311 8.98 -1.29 12.40
N TYR A 312 9.82 -2.23 12.82
CA TYR A 312 11.24 -2.03 13.02
C TYR A 312 12.01 -3.01 12.15
N GLU A 313 12.88 -2.47 11.31
CA GLU A 313 13.84 -3.24 10.52
C GLU A 313 15.19 -3.23 11.23
N TYR A 314 15.65 -4.39 11.67
CA TYR A 314 16.92 -4.55 12.38
C TYR A 314 17.79 -5.55 11.64
N TYR A 315 19.09 -5.47 11.87
CA TYR A 315 20.06 -6.44 11.39
C TYR A 315 20.77 -7.07 12.58
N ASP A 316 20.87 -8.39 12.58
CA ASP A 316 21.48 -9.17 13.65
C ASP A 316 23.02 -9.22 13.55
N GLY A 317 23.60 -8.90 12.39
CA GLY A 317 25.04 -8.95 12.15
C GLY A 317 25.82 -7.70 12.55
N LEU A 318 25.15 -6.58 12.90
CA LEU A 318 25.78 -5.34 13.36
C LEU A 318 25.25 -4.99 14.75
N TYR A 319 26.12 -5.16 15.74
CA TYR A 319 25.84 -4.83 17.13
C TYR A 319 26.36 -3.44 17.47
N SER A 320 25.48 -2.61 18.04
CA SER A 320 25.90 -1.48 18.85
C SER A 320 26.03 -1.93 20.32
N PRO A 321 26.69 -1.15 21.20
CA PRO A 321 26.68 -1.39 22.64
C PRO A 321 25.27 -1.52 23.25
N SER A 322 24.26 -1.02 22.54
CA SER A 322 22.87 -0.97 22.96
C SER A 322 21.99 -2.05 22.33
N GLY A 323 22.57 -3.03 21.61
CA GLY A 323 21.86 -4.13 20.94
C GLY A 323 21.89 -4.06 19.40
N PRO A 324 21.09 -4.90 18.71
CA PRO A 324 21.04 -4.96 17.25
C PRO A 324 20.62 -3.60 16.67
N MET A 325 21.30 -3.17 15.60
CA MET A 325 21.03 -1.89 14.97
C MET A 325 19.68 -1.91 14.25
N VAL A 326 18.83 -0.92 14.54
CA VAL A 326 17.57 -0.67 13.84
C VAL A 326 17.83 0.35 12.73
N TYR A 327 17.64 -0.05 11.47
CA TYR A 327 17.87 0.78 10.30
C TYR A 327 16.68 1.68 9.98
N PHE A 328 15.47 1.13 10.08
CA PHE A 328 14.24 1.83 9.76
C PHE A 328 13.18 1.58 10.82
N GLU A 329 12.42 2.63 11.11
CA GLU A 329 11.29 2.61 12.01
C GLU A 329 10.13 3.28 11.29
N ASN A 330 9.01 2.58 11.15
CA ASN A 330 7.88 3.08 10.40
C ASN A 330 6.56 2.88 11.13
N ILE A 331 5.72 3.90 11.17
CA ILE A 331 4.35 3.79 11.67
C ILE A 331 3.52 3.11 10.57
N ILE A 332 3.13 1.86 10.78
CA ILE A 332 2.32 1.12 9.80
C ILE A 332 0.90 1.68 9.79
N ASN A 333 0.25 1.69 10.95
CA ASN A 333 -1.15 2.08 11.08
C ASN A 333 -1.51 2.38 12.55
N TYR A 334 -2.68 2.99 12.77
CA TYR A 334 -3.30 3.16 14.07
C TYR A 334 -4.80 2.85 14.03
N SER A 335 -5.37 2.52 15.18
CA SER A 335 -6.80 2.28 15.36
C SER A 335 -7.25 2.66 16.76
N THR A 336 -8.54 2.99 16.92
CA THR A 336 -9.17 3.16 18.24
C THR A 336 -9.45 1.82 18.92
N THR A 337 -9.30 0.69 18.21
CA THR A 337 -9.52 -0.65 18.76
C THR A 337 -8.37 -1.59 18.41
N LEU A 338 -8.01 -2.47 19.34
CA LEU A 338 -6.99 -3.50 19.09
C LEU A 338 -7.40 -4.48 17.99
N GLY A 339 -8.69 -4.84 17.94
CA GLY A 339 -9.24 -5.74 16.91
C GLY A 339 -9.06 -5.16 15.51
N GLY A 340 -9.46 -3.90 15.30
CA GLY A 340 -9.31 -3.22 14.03
C GLY A 340 -7.84 -3.09 13.59
N LEU A 341 -6.93 -2.79 14.54
CA LEU A 341 -5.49 -2.76 14.24
C LEU A 341 -4.97 -4.13 13.81
N LYS A 342 -5.32 -5.20 14.53
CA LYS A 342 -4.89 -6.57 14.20
C LYS A 342 -5.38 -7.01 12.82
N THR A 343 -6.63 -6.74 12.47
CA THR A 343 -7.15 -7.03 11.12
C THR A 343 -6.36 -6.27 10.06
N SER A 344 -6.06 -4.99 10.26
CA SER A 344 -5.21 -4.25 9.34
C SER A 344 -3.80 -4.83 9.21
N LEU A 345 -3.22 -5.32 10.32
CA LEU A 345 -1.89 -5.91 10.33
C LEU A 345 -1.81 -7.25 9.58
N LYS A 346 -2.91 -8.02 9.54
CA LYS A 346 -2.97 -9.23 8.70
C LYS A 346 -2.74 -8.88 7.23
N PHE A 347 -3.46 -7.88 6.72
CA PHE A 347 -3.30 -7.41 5.34
C PHE A 347 -1.91 -6.82 5.06
N PHE A 348 -1.36 -6.06 6.01
CA PHE A 348 0.00 -5.53 5.90
C PHE A 348 1.04 -6.64 5.81
N TRP A 349 0.94 -7.62 6.70
CA TRP A 349 1.90 -8.72 6.76
C TRP A 349 1.80 -9.63 5.54
N LEU A 350 0.58 -9.94 5.07
CA LEU A 350 0.38 -10.70 3.84
C LEU A 350 1.02 -10.00 2.64
N HIS A 351 0.83 -8.68 2.53
CA HIS A 351 1.48 -7.89 1.49
C HIS A 351 3.02 -7.96 1.58
N ARG A 352 3.59 -7.80 2.78
CA ARG A 352 5.04 -7.95 3.01
C ARG A 352 5.57 -9.33 2.62
N LEU A 353 4.81 -10.40 2.90
CA LEU A 353 5.15 -11.77 2.51
C LEU A 353 5.13 -11.94 0.99
N HIS A 354 4.12 -11.37 0.33
CA HIS A 354 4.00 -11.39 -1.12
C HIS A 354 5.10 -10.56 -1.81
N THR A 355 5.62 -9.51 -1.17
CA THR A 355 6.67 -8.65 -1.75
C THR A 355 8.02 -8.80 -1.03
N LYS A 356 8.33 -9.98 -0.47
CA LYS A 356 9.54 -10.18 0.35
C LYS A 356 10.85 -9.92 -0.41
N GLU A 357 10.85 -10.17 -1.72
CA GLU A 357 11.99 -9.97 -2.62
C GLU A 357 12.40 -8.49 -2.66
N MET A 358 11.42 -7.57 -2.59
CA MET A 358 11.65 -6.12 -2.50
C MET A 358 12.39 -5.70 -1.23
N HIS A 359 12.29 -6.52 -0.19
CA HIS A 359 12.94 -6.31 1.09
C HIS A 359 14.28 -7.05 1.20
N GLY A 360 14.76 -7.67 0.10
CA GLY A 360 15.99 -8.46 0.09
C GLY A 360 15.89 -9.76 0.89
N MET A 361 14.67 -10.26 1.10
CA MET A 361 14.41 -11.46 1.91
C MET A 361 14.07 -12.64 1.00
N ALA A 362 14.75 -13.77 1.19
CA ALA A 362 14.50 -14.96 0.36
C ALA A 362 13.28 -15.78 0.83
N ASP A 363 12.97 -15.73 2.12
CA ASP A 363 11.89 -16.51 2.72
C ASP A 363 11.20 -15.75 3.86
N GLU A 364 10.07 -16.33 4.31
CA GLU A 364 9.25 -15.81 5.39
C GLU A 364 9.98 -15.78 6.75
N GLU A 365 10.89 -16.72 6.99
CA GLU A 365 11.62 -16.80 8.26
C GLU A 365 12.59 -15.63 8.38
N MET A 366 13.35 -15.33 7.32
CA MET A 366 14.22 -14.15 7.24
C MET A 366 13.42 -12.87 7.38
N LEU A 367 12.28 -12.73 6.69
CA LEU A 367 11.42 -11.56 6.81
C LEU A 367 10.97 -11.36 8.26
N GLY A 368 10.46 -12.40 8.91
CA GLY A 368 10.08 -12.36 10.33
C GLY A 368 11.26 -12.15 11.27
N ARG A 369 12.47 -12.59 10.90
CA ARG A 369 13.70 -12.40 11.65
C ARG A 369 14.29 -11.00 11.55
N TYR A 370 14.05 -10.25 10.48
CA TYR A 370 14.64 -8.92 10.29
C TYR A 370 13.62 -7.77 10.41
N ARG A 371 12.33 -8.07 10.27
CA ARG A 371 11.24 -7.11 10.48
C ARG A 371 10.35 -7.57 11.63
N LYS A 372 10.28 -6.75 12.68
CA LYS A 372 9.43 -6.98 13.85
C LYS A 372 8.43 -5.85 13.98
N ILE A 373 7.24 -6.19 14.44
CA ILE A 373 6.15 -5.24 14.62
C ILE A 373 5.79 -5.17 16.10
N ALA A 374 5.75 -3.96 16.65
CA ALA A 374 5.21 -3.70 17.98
C ALA A 374 3.81 -3.10 17.87
N ILE A 375 2.89 -3.59 18.70
CA ILE A 375 1.61 -2.94 18.97
C ILE A 375 1.77 -2.14 20.26
N ILE A 376 1.65 -0.83 20.12
CA ILE A 376 1.79 0.18 21.18
C ILE A 376 0.40 0.73 21.48
N GLU A 377 -0.08 0.49 22.69
CA GLU A 377 -1.26 1.15 23.24
C GLU A 377 -0.81 2.46 23.89
N MET A 378 -1.38 3.57 23.44
CA MET A 378 -1.08 4.91 23.94
C MET A 378 -2.35 5.65 24.29
N GLU A 379 -2.20 6.57 25.24
CA GLU A 379 -3.19 7.56 25.62
C GLU A 379 -2.81 8.87 24.93
N VAL A 380 -3.76 9.50 24.26
CA VAL A 380 -3.60 10.83 23.67
C VAL A 380 -4.48 11.80 24.42
N ASP A 381 -3.85 12.82 25.00
CA ASP A 381 -4.51 13.83 25.81
C ASP A 381 -5.30 14.80 24.93
N ASN A 382 -6.47 15.24 25.41
CA ASN A 382 -7.38 16.17 24.71
C ASN A 382 -7.62 15.78 23.24
N PHE A 383 -7.77 14.48 22.97
CA PHE A 383 -7.74 13.96 21.60
C PHE A 383 -8.83 14.59 20.72
N ASP A 384 -10.04 14.77 21.26
CA ASP A 384 -11.16 15.30 20.48
C ASP A 384 -11.05 16.82 20.26
N ASP A 385 -10.23 17.55 21.03
CA ASP A 385 -9.92 18.96 20.78
C ASP A 385 -8.78 19.12 19.77
N GLU A 386 -7.75 18.28 19.89
CA GLU A 386 -6.63 18.27 18.95
C GLU A 386 -7.05 17.71 17.59
N ILE A 387 -7.78 16.61 17.58
CA ILE A 387 -8.21 15.88 16.39
C ILE A 387 -9.72 15.68 16.48
N PRO A 388 -10.50 16.74 16.22
CA PRO A 388 -11.95 16.66 16.30
C PRO A 388 -12.52 15.60 15.36
N PRO A 389 -13.62 14.94 15.77
CA PRO A 389 -14.28 13.95 14.93
C PRO A 389 -14.71 14.59 13.61
N ALA A 390 -14.79 13.76 12.57
CA ALA A 390 -15.28 14.18 11.28
C ALA A 390 -16.71 14.77 11.41
N PRO A 391 -17.00 15.92 10.79
CA PRO A 391 -18.37 16.42 10.66
C PRO A 391 -19.31 15.37 10.05
N GLN A 392 -20.59 15.41 10.41
CA GLN A 392 -21.54 14.35 10.01
C GLN A 392 -21.82 14.30 8.50
N ASP A 393 -21.72 15.43 7.81
CA ASP A 393 -22.19 15.62 6.43
C ASP A 393 -21.07 15.71 5.39
N ILE A 394 -19.84 15.33 5.73
CA ILE A 394 -18.73 15.34 4.77
C ILE A 394 -18.52 13.97 4.13
N TYR A 395 -18.15 14.00 2.85
CA TYR A 395 -17.67 12.84 2.11
C TYR A 395 -16.15 12.84 2.14
N THR A 396 -15.55 11.68 2.43
CA THR A 396 -14.10 11.53 2.50
C THR A 396 -13.62 10.40 1.61
N TRP A 397 -12.33 10.41 1.28
CA TRP A 397 -11.70 9.32 0.52
C TRP A 397 -11.65 8.00 1.29
N GLN A 398 -11.71 8.05 2.61
CA GLN A 398 -11.61 6.86 3.47
C GLN A 398 -12.98 6.30 3.84
N ASN A 399 -13.07 4.97 3.89
CA ASN A 399 -14.33 4.26 4.17
C ASN A 399 -14.85 4.48 5.60
N ASP A 400 -13.97 4.78 6.56
CA ASP A 400 -14.33 5.11 7.93
C ASP A 400 -14.68 6.60 8.13
N ARG A 401 -14.88 7.33 7.02
CA ARG A 401 -15.25 8.75 6.99
C ARG A 401 -14.24 9.70 7.64
N LYS A 402 -13.01 9.27 7.86
CA LYS A 402 -11.96 10.13 8.43
C LYS A 402 -11.32 11.00 7.34
N PRO A 403 -11.31 12.34 7.52
CA PRO A 403 -10.63 13.24 6.61
C PRO A 403 -9.13 12.95 6.51
N LEU A 404 -8.57 13.15 5.32
CA LEU A 404 -7.14 12.98 5.06
C LEU A 404 -6.28 13.91 5.93
N PHE A 405 -6.73 15.15 6.17
CA PHE A 405 -6.05 16.08 7.08
C PHE A 405 -6.08 15.61 8.54
N ALA A 406 -7.20 15.02 8.99
CA ALA A 406 -7.29 14.44 10.33
C ALA A 406 -6.31 13.26 10.47
N ILE A 407 -6.19 12.43 9.43
CA ILE A 407 -5.24 11.31 9.40
C ILE A 407 -3.79 11.80 9.50
N ARG A 408 -3.45 12.85 8.74
CA ARG A 408 -2.12 13.49 8.78
C ARG A 408 -1.79 14.03 10.17
N LYS A 409 -2.71 14.77 10.79
CA LYS A 409 -2.52 15.30 12.15
C LYS A 409 -2.37 14.18 13.18
N THR A 410 -3.21 13.14 13.08
CA THR A 410 -3.13 11.97 13.98
C THR A 410 -1.76 11.30 13.90
N LYS A 411 -1.21 11.11 12.69
CA LYS A 411 0.15 10.56 12.51
C LYS A 411 1.20 11.41 13.21
N ALA A 412 1.13 12.73 13.06
CA ALA A 412 2.11 13.64 13.65
C ALA A 412 2.05 13.64 15.19
N VAL A 413 0.86 13.57 15.77
CA VAL A 413 0.68 13.42 17.24
C VAL A 413 1.24 12.09 17.73
N ILE A 414 0.95 10.99 17.04
CA ILE A 414 1.52 9.67 17.36
C ILE A 414 3.05 9.70 17.26
N GLU A 415 3.60 10.28 16.20
CA GLU A 415 5.04 10.40 16.00
C GLU A 415 5.70 11.22 17.12
N HIS A 416 5.07 12.31 17.56
CA HIS A 416 5.53 13.11 18.70
C HIS A 416 5.64 12.28 19.97
N ILE A 417 4.58 11.57 20.34
CA ILE A 417 4.54 10.70 21.53
C ILE A 417 5.62 9.61 21.43
N LEU A 418 5.74 8.93 20.29
CA LEU A 418 6.72 7.87 20.09
C LEU A 418 8.17 8.36 20.20
N LEU A 419 8.48 9.54 19.66
CA LEU A 419 9.82 10.13 19.72
C LEU A 419 10.15 10.62 21.13
N LYS A 420 9.19 11.27 21.80
CA LYS A 420 9.34 11.70 23.19
C LYS A 420 9.61 10.50 24.11
N GLU A 421 8.82 9.44 23.99
CA GLU A 421 8.98 8.21 24.76
C GLU A 421 10.30 7.49 24.42
N GLY A 422 10.75 7.59 23.17
CA GLY A 422 12.10 7.18 22.76
C GLY A 422 13.21 7.94 23.51
N LEU A 423 13.10 9.27 23.62
CA LEU A 423 14.03 10.08 24.42
C LEU A 423 13.95 9.73 25.91
N GLN A 424 12.75 9.51 26.45
CA GLN A 424 12.58 9.05 27.84
C GLN A 424 13.29 7.71 28.07
N GLN A 425 13.14 6.76 27.14
CA GLN A 425 13.84 5.49 27.21
C GLN A 425 15.36 5.64 27.13
N GLN A 426 15.88 6.53 26.26
CA GLN A 426 17.31 6.82 26.19
C GLN A 426 17.85 7.47 27.48
N SER A 427 17.04 8.25 28.18
CA SER A 427 17.39 8.82 29.49
C SER A 427 17.59 7.77 30.59
N LEU A 428 17.09 6.55 30.36
CA LEU A 428 17.27 5.38 31.22
C LEU A 428 18.42 4.47 30.76
N SER A 429 19.10 4.81 29.65
CA SER A 429 20.21 4.01 29.13
C SER A 429 21.42 4.03 30.08
N GLY A 430 22.24 2.97 30.02
CA GLY A 430 23.48 2.87 30.77
C GLY A 430 24.63 3.72 30.21
N ASP A 431 24.45 4.32 29.02
CA ASP A 431 25.42 5.23 28.41
C ASP A 431 25.21 6.64 28.97
N SER A 432 26.19 7.12 29.75
CA SER A 432 26.15 8.43 30.40
C SER A 432 26.00 9.60 29.42
N GLN A 433 26.56 9.50 28.20
CA GLN A 433 26.49 10.57 27.22
C GLN A 433 25.12 10.61 26.55
N ALA A 434 24.60 9.44 26.15
CA ALA A 434 23.26 9.31 25.61
C ALA A 434 22.20 9.73 26.63
N GLN A 435 22.38 9.34 27.90
CA GLN A 435 21.51 9.73 29.00
C GLN A 435 21.48 11.24 29.23
N ALA A 436 22.63 11.92 29.25
CA ALA A 436 22.71 13.36 29.44
C ALA A 436 22.03 14.13 28.28
N SER A 437 22.36 13.74 27.05
CA SER A 437 21.76 14.32 25.83
C SER A 437 20.24 14.15 25.79
N ALA A 438 19.74 12.96 26.12
CA ALA A 438 18.30 12.70 26.14
C ALA A 438 17.56 13.53 27.21
N ARG A 439 18.16 13.73 28.39
CA ARG A 439 17.57 14.57 29.45
C ARG A 439 17.51 16.04 29.06
N GLU A 440 18.56 16.55 28.42
CA GLU A 440 18.58 17.90 27.87
C GLU A 440 17.50 18.07 26.80
N ALA A 441 17.42 17.13 25.84
CA ALA A 441 16.39 17.13 24.81
C ALA A 441 14.98 17.14 25.41
N LEU A 442 14.71 16.28 26.40
CA LEU A 442 13.41 16.24 27.08
C LEU A 442 13.04 17.55 27.78
N SER A 443 14.02 18.28 28.32
CA SER A 443 13.76 19.58 28.95
C SER A 443 13.36 20.67 27.95
N ASN A 444 13.68 20.49 26.67
CA ASN A 444 13.30 21.38 25.58
C ASN A 444 11.95 21.02 24.95
N VAL A 445 11.39 19.85 25.28
CA VAL A 445 10.04 19.46 24.80
C VAL A 445 9.00 20.29 25.56
N THR A 446 8.27 21.10 24.81
CA THR A 446 7.37 22.13 25.35
C THR A 446 5.93 21.67 25.48
N GLN A 447 5.50 20.73 24.64
CA GLN A 447 4.14 20.24 24.61
C GLN A 447 4.08 18.74 24.87
N ASP A 448 3.10 18.33 25.66
CA ASP A 448 2.78 16.92 25.88
C ASP A 448 1.48 16.59 25.17
N TYR A 449 1.48 15.49 24.42
CA TYR A 449 0.31 14.99 23.71
C TYR A 449 -0.19 13.66 24.28
N GLY A 450 0.54 13.06 25.21
CA GLY A 450 0.15 11.79 25.82
C GLY A 450 1.33 10.86 26.09
N ARG A 451 1.01 9.59 26.33
CA ARG A 451 1.96 8.60 26.87
C ARG A 451 1.69 7.19 26.38
N ILE A 452 2.70 6.32 26.45
CA ILE A 452 2.53 4.89 26.19
C ILE A 452 1.97 4.18 27.44
N LEU A 453 0.92 3.38 27.24
CA LEU A 453 0.28 2.57 28.28
C LEU A 453 0.76 1.12 28.27
N ASN A 454 1.00 0.56 27.08
CA ASN A 454 1.45 -0.82 26.93
C ASN A 454 2.14 -1.03 25.59
N ALA A 455 3.19 -1.86 25.57
CA ALA A 455 3.88 -2.26 24.35
C ALA A 455 3.99 -3.78 24.27
N SER A 456 3.51 -4.36 23.17
CA SER A 456 3.48 -5.81 22.95
C SER A 456 3.96 -6.18 21.55
N ALA A 457 4.59 -7.34 21.41
CA ALA A 457 4.97 -7.86 20.09
C ALA A 457 3.73 -8.31 19.32
N TYR A 458 3.64 -7.94 18.05
CA TYR A 458 2.76 -8.60 17.11
C TYR A 458 3.38 -9.95 16.73
N GLN A 459 2.60 -11.02 16.82
CA GLN A 459 2.99 -12.33 16.33
C GLN A 459 2.45 -12.48 14.92
N PRO A 460 3.30 -12.45 13.88
CA PRO A 460 2.85 -12.62 12.52
C PRO A 460 2.30 -14.04 12.31
N LEU A 461 1.24 -14.14 11.52
CA LEU A 461 0.69 -15.41 11.06
C LEU A 461 1.46 -15.90 9.84
N LYS A 462 1.42 -17.21 9.57
CA LYS A 462 2.04 -17.77 8.37
C LYS A 462 1.27 -17.34 7.13
N GLN A 463 1.94 -17.31 5.98
CA GLN A 463 1.30 -16.98 4.71
C GLN A 463 0.03 -17.81 4.45
N VAL A 464 0.11 -19.13 4.64
CA VAL A 464 -1.02 -20.06 4.41
C VAL A 464 -2.22 -19.69 5.30
N ASP A 465 -1.97 -19.41 6.58
CA ASP A 465 -3.04 -19.05 7.53
C ASP A 465 -3.72 -17.71 7.17
N LEU A 466 -3.01 -16.83 6.47
CA LEU A 466 -3.53 -15.52 6.03
C LEU A 466 -4.27 -15.61 4.69
N GLU A 467 -3.83 -16.47 3.79
CA GLU A 467 -4.49 -16.69 2.50
C GLU A 467 -5.85 -17.39 2.67
N ASP A 468 -5.96 -18.27 3.67
CA ASP A 468 -7.19 -18.99 4.02
C ASP A 468 -8.17 -18.15 4.88
N ASP A 469 -7.80 -16.93 5.28
CA ASP A 469 -8.60 -16.08 6.16
C ASP A 469 -9.74 -15.37 5.39
N PHE A 470 -10.99 -15.75 5.66
CA PHE A 470 -12.19 -15.13 5.06
C PHE A 470 -12.29 -13.62 5.31
N ASP A 471 -11.63 -13.08 6.35
CA ASP A 471 -11.56 -11.62 6.57
C ASP A 471 -10.69 -10.90 5.52
N ILE A 472 -9.96 -11.65 4.68
CA ILE A 472 -8.98 -11.17 3.69
C ILE A 472 -9.48 -11.40 2.24
N GLU A 473 -10.79 -11.41 2.01
CA GLU A 473 -11.33 -11.52 0.65
C GLU A 473 -11.21 -10.21 -0.16
N ASP A 474 -10.83 -10.36 -1.42
CA ASP A 474 -10.71 -9.25 -2.37
C ASP A 474 -12.04 -8.95 -3.09
N ALA A 475 -12.11 -7.81 -3.79
CA ALA A 475 -13.34 -7.35 -4.44
C ALA A 475 -13.74 -8.30 -5.58
N PRO A 476 -15.02 -8.72 -5.67
CA PRO A 476 -15.44 -9.85 -6.50
C PRO A 476 -15.38 -9.58 -8.01
N THR A 477 -15.51 -8.33 -8.44
CA THR A 477 -15.55 -7.97 -9.88
C THR A 477 -14.30 -7.19 -10.29
N VAL A 478 -13.61 -7.68 -11.32
CA VAL A 478 -12.39 -7.03 -11.86
C VAL A 478 -12.73 -5.87 -12.79
N CYS A 479 -11.81 -4.91 -12.90
CA CYS A 479 -11.94 -3.79 -13.82
C CYS A 479 -11.49 -4.21 -15.24
N ILE A 480 -11.96 -3.50 -16.26
CA ILE A 480 -11.65 -3.70 -17.69
C ILE A 480 -10.15 -3.74 -18.01
N SER A 481 -9.36 -3.07 -17.17
CA SER A 481 -7.94 -2.83 -17.35
C SER A 481 -7.07 -3.55 -16.32
N CYS A 482 -7.65 -4.14 -15.27
CA CYS A 482 -6.89 -4.56 -14.10
C CYS A 482 -7.60 -5.67 -13.33
N SER A 483 -6.86 -6.73 -13.07
CA SER A 483 -7.18 -7.81 -12.14
C SER A 483 -6.58 -7.52 -10.76
N LYS A 484 -6.82 -6.34 -10.18
CA LYS A 484 -6.23 -5.86 -8.92
C LYS A 484 -4.70 -5.71 -8.93
#